data_AF-A0A961SLL0-F1
#
_entry.id   AF-A0A961SLL0-F1
#
_cell.length_a   1.000
_cell.length_b   1.000
_cell.length_c   1.000
_cell.angle_alpha   90.00
_cell.angle_beta   90.00
_cell.angle_gamma   90.00
#
_symmetry.space_group_name_H-M   'P 1'
#
loop_
_entity.id
_entity.type
_entity.pdbx_description
1 polymer ?
#
loop_
_entity_poly.entity_id
_entity_poly.type
_entity_poly.pdbx_seq_one_letter_code
_entity_poly.pdbx_strand_id
1 'polypeptide(L)' 'IVLATLDELAKKPLECRRIAGQTHAQLCYGNIDDVFREGLHEYLTNFIERNNALGFQIQEDFLMTPMMMAEAV' A
#
# COMPACT_ATOMS: atom_id res chain seq x y z
N ILE A 1 -3.10 14.62 13.34
CA ILE A 1 -2.70 14.13 14.68
C ILE A 1 -2.17 12.71 14.59
N VAL A 2 -2.94 11.73 14.10
CA VAL A 2 -2.49 10.31 13.96
C VAL A 2 -1.22 10.14 13.12
N LEU A 3 -1.07 10.86 12.00
CA LEU A 3 0.13 10.76 11.15
C LEU A 3 1.41 11.25 11.84
N ALA A 4 1.32 12.27 12.71
CA ALA A 4 2.47 12.81 13.42
C ALA A 4 2.94 11.86 14.53
N THR A 5 2.00 11.21 15.21
CA THR A 5 2.30 10.24 16.28
C THR A 5 2.95 8.97 15.73
N LEU A 6 2.56 8.54 14.51
CA LEU A 6 3.19 7.40 13.84
C LEU A 6 4.60 7.72 13.32
N ASP A 7 4.88 8.98 12.99
CA ASP A 7 6.22 9.43 12.59
C ASP A 7 7.22 9.42 13.75
N GLU A 8 6.78 9.81 14.94
CA GLU A 8 7.60 9.75 16.15
C GLU A 8 7.91 8.30 16.58
N LEU A 9 6.99 7.36 16.34
CA LEU A 9 7.22 5.93 16.59
C LEU A 9 8.13 5.30 15.51
N ALA A 10 8.05 5.79 14.29
CA ALA A 10 8.82 5.31 13.16
C ALA A 10 10.24 5.85 13.16
N LYS A 11 11.16 5.16 13.85
CA LYS A 11 12.61 5.46 13.80
C LYS A 11 13.25 5.21 12.41
N LYS A 12 12.46 4.83 11.40
CA LYS A 12 12.88 4.51 10.02
C LYS A 12 11.81 4.96 9.01
N PRO A 13 12.19 5.27 7.76
CA PRO A 13 11.21 5.47 6.69
C PRO A 13 10.37 4.20 6.54
N LEU A 14 9.06 4.34 6.74
CA LEU A 14 8.12 3.23 6.67
C LEU A 14 7.69 3.01 5.23
N GLU A 15 7.95 1.81 4.69
CA GLU A 15 7.55 1.47 3.33
C GLU A 15 6.02 1.49 3.17
N CYS A 16 5.26 1.17 4.23
CA CYS A 16 3.81 1.31 4.20
C CYS A 16 3.35 2.74 3.90
N ARG A 17 4.07 3.76 4.39
CA ARG A 17 3.75 5.16 4.11
C ARG A 17 3.98 5.50 2.64
N ARG A 18 5.07 5.02 2.06
CA ARG A 18 5.38 5.25 0.64
C ARG A 18 4.31 4.63 -0.26
N ILE A 19 3.91 3.39 0.03
CA ILE A 19 2.87 2.67 -0.71
C ILE A 19 1.52 3.38 -0.57
N ALA A 20 1.14 3.75 0.66
CA ALA A 20 -0.11 4.48 0.90
C ALA A 20 -0.14 5.83 0.15
N GLY A 21 0.96 6.57 0.17
CA GLY A 21 1.09 7.85 -0.55
C GLY A 21 1.00 7.66 -2.07
N GLN A 22 1.63 6.62 -2.61
CA GLN A 22 1.56 6.29 -4.03
C GLN A 22 0.13 5.96 -4.46
N THR A 23 -0.55 5.05 -3.74
CA THR A 23 -1.93 4.66 -4.05
C THR A 23 -2.89 5.86 -3.94
N HIS A 24 -2.73 6.69 -2.91
CA HIS A 24 -3.50 7.91 -2.74
C HIS A 24 -3.30 8.88 -3.92
N ALA A 25 -2.05 9.11 -4.33
CA ALA A 25 -1.77 9.98 -5.48
C ALA A 25 -2.38 9.44 -6.78
N GLN A 26 -2.35 8.13 -7.00
CA GLN A 26 -3.00 7.50 -8.15
C GLN A 26 -4.51 7.70 -8.16
N LEU A 27 -5.16 7.67 -6.99
CA LEU A 27 -6.61 7.91 -6.89
C LEU A 27 -6.96 9.40 -7.05
N CYS A 28 -6.19 10.30 -6.44
CA CYS A 28 -6.51 11.74 -6.46
C CYS A 28 -6.14 12.43 -7.76
N TYR A 29 -5.06 11.99 -8.41
CA TYR A 29 -4.50 12.65 -9.59
C TYR A 29 -4.48 11.76 -10.83
N GLY A 30 -4.99 10.53 -10.74
CA GLY A 30 -5.14 9.65 -11.89
C GLY A 30 -6.22 10.14 -12.85
N ASN A 31 -6.02 9.90 -14.14
CA ASN A 31 -7.01 10.19 -15.17
C ASN A 31 -7.86 8.95 -15.45
N ILE A 32 -9.18 9.11 -15.36
CA ILE A 32 -10.14 8.04 -15.62
C ILE A 32 -10.11 7.54 -17.07
N ASP A 33 -9.75 8.39 -18.04
CA ASP A 33 -9.61 7.97 -19.44
C ASP A 33 -8.47 6.98 -19.65
N ASP A 34 -7.39 7.10 -18.89
CA ASP A 34 -6.26 6.18 -18.94
C ASP A 34 -6.65 4.82 -18.33
N VAL A 35 -7.42 4.84 -17.23
CA VAL A 35 -7.98 3.64 -16.61
C VAL A 35 -8.87 2.86 -17.57
N PHE A 36 -9.73 3.55 -18.32
CA PHE A 36 -10.57 2.88 -19.32
C PHE A 36 -9.79 2.40 -20.54
N ARG A 37 -8.68 3.06 -20.90
CA ARG A 37 -7.80 2.63 -22.00
C ARG A 37 -6.98 1.39 -21.65
N GLU A 38 -6.46 1.32 -20.44
CA GLU A 38 -5.73 0.15 -19.91
C GLU A 38 -6.70 -1.01 -19.60
N GLY A 39 -7.89 -0.70 -19.09
CA GLY A 39 -8.94 -1.65 -18.79
C GLY A 39 -9.35 -1.60 -17.33
N LEU A 40 -10.65 -1.44 -17.08
CA LEU A 40 -11.17 -1.29 -15.72
C LEU A 40 -10.85 -2.50 -14.82
N HIS A 41 -10.94 -3.71 -15.37
CA HIS A 41 -10.64 -4.92 -14.60
C HIS A 41 -9.18 -4.96 -14.16
N GLU A 42 -8.24 -4.67 -15.06
CA GLU A 42 -6.80 -4.66 -14.72
C GLU A 42 -6.48 -3.60 -13.68
N TYR A 43 -7.05 -2.41 -13.83
CA TYR A 43 -6.90 -1.34 -12.84
C TYR A 43 -7.41 -1.77 -11.46
N LEU A 44 -8.60 -2.37 -11.38
CA LEU A 44 -9.18 -2.81 -10.11
C LEU A 44 -8.37 -3.95 -9.48
N THR A 45 -7.90 -4.91 -10.27
CA THR A 45 -7.03 -6.01 -9.78
C THR A 45 -5.73 -5.45 -9.22
N ASN A 46 -5.05 -4.58 -9.98
CA ASN A 46 -3.82 -3.91 -9.54
C ASN A 46 -4.05 -3.07 -8.27
N PHE A 47 -5.18 -2.39 -8.17
CA PHE A 47 -5.54 -1.61 -6.99
C PHE A 47 -5.70 -2.51 -5.75
N ILE A 48 -6.40 -3.65 -5.87
CA ILE A 48 -6.60 -4.60 -4.79
C ILE A 48 -5.25 -5.20 -4.34
N GLU A 49 -4.39 -5.59 -5.28
CA GLU A 49 -3.05 -6.11 -4.97
C GLU A 49 -2.19 -5.10 -4.21
N ARG A 50 -2.19 -3.83 -4.64
CA ARG A 50 -1.48 -2.73 -3.95
C ARG A 50 -2.04 -2.48 -2.56
N ASN A 51 -3.37 -2.54 -2.40
CA ASN A 51 -4.01 -2.39 -1.09
C ASN A 51 -3.66 -3.54 -0.15
N ASN A 52 -3.59 -4.78 -0.64
CA ASN A 52 -3.15 -5.93 0.14
C ASN A 52 -1.67 -5.79 0.54
N ALA A 53 -0.81 -5.40 -0.39
CA ALA A 53 0.61 -5.12 -0.13
C ALA A 53 0.79 -4.05 0.95
N LEU A 54 -0.03 -2.98 0.91
CA LEU A 54 -0.05 -1.97 1.96
C LEU A 54 -0.41 -2.57 3.32
N GLY A 55 -1.46 -3.42 3.38
CA GLY A 55 -1.84 -4.12 4.60
C GLY A 55 -0.71 -4.96 5.21
N PHE A 56 0.01 -5.69 4.36
CA PHE A 56 1.19 -6.46 4.78
C PHE A 56 2.31 -5.55 5.31
N GLN A 57 2.63 -4.47 4.59
CA GLN A 57 3.68 -3.54 5.02
C GLN A 57 3.34 -2.82 6.32
N ILE A 58 2.07 -2.48 6.57
CA ILE A 58 1.63 -1.93 7.85
C ILE A 58 1.89 -2.93 8.98
N GLN A 59 1.62 -4.22 8.74
CA GLN A 59 1.89 -5.27 9.72
C GLN A 59 3.39 -5.43 10.00
N GLU A 60 4.24 -5.44 8.97
CA GLU A 60 5.70 -5.51 9.14
C GLU A 60 6.25 -4.28 9.87
N ASP A 61 5.84 -3.08 9.45
CA ASP A 61 6.35 -1.80 9.96
C ASP A 61 5.96 -1.53 11.41
N PHE A 62 4.77 -1.97 11.85
CA PHE A 62 4.23 -1.61 13.17
C PHE A 62 4.02 -2.76 14.14
N LEU A 63 3.92 -4.01 13.66
CA LEU A 63 3.63 -5.17 14.52
C LEU A 63 4.84 -6.11 14.71
N MET A 64 6.00 -5.82 14.10
CA MET A 64 7.26 -6.60 14.20
C MET A 64 7.04 -8.12 14.19
N THR A 65 6.11 -8.60 13.38
CA THR A 65 5.87 -10.03 13.20
C THR A 65 6.48 -10.41 11.85
N PRO A 66 7.66 -11.05 11.80
CA PRO A 66 8.12 -11.63 10.55
C PRO A 66 7.14 -12.74 10.20
N MET A 67 6.32 -12.52 9.17
CA MET A 67 5.53 -13.59 8.60
C MET A 67 6.51 -14.55 7.92
N MET A 68 6.83 -15.65 8.60
CA MET A 68 7.39 -16.83 7.94
C MET A 68 6.46 -17.18 6.79
N MET A 69 6.98 -17.07 5.56
CA MET A 69 6.36 -17.66 4.39
C MET A 69 6.10 -19.13 4.70
N ALA A 70 4.84 -19.50 4.92
CA ALA A 70 4.46 -20.90 4.82
C ALA A 70 4.52 -21.23 3.33
N GLU A 71 5.62 -21.86 2.91
CA GLU A 71 5.82 -22.34 1.55
C GLU A 71 4.73 -23.33 1.15
N ALA A 72 4.22 -23.12 -0.07
CA ALA A 72 3.75 -24.08 -1.06
C ALA A 72 3.19 -25.45 -0.60
N VAL A 73 1.89 -25.66 -0.85
CA VAL A 73 1.34 -26.78 -1.66
C VAL A 73 0.15 -26.24 -2.45
#